data_AF-A0A5B2WTA1-F1
#
_entry.id   AF-A0A5B2WTA1-F1
#
_cell.length_a   1.000
_cell.length_b   1.000
_cell.length_c   1.000
_cell.angle_alpha   90.00
_cell.angle_beta   90.00
_cell.angle_gamma   90.00
#
_symmetry.space_group_name_H-M   'P 1'
#
loop_
_entity.id
_entity.type
_entity.pdbx_description
1 polymer ?
#
loop_
_entity_poly.entity_id
_entity_poly.type
_entity_poly.pdbx_seq_one_letter_code
_entity_poly.pdbx_strand_id
1 'polypeptide(L)'
;MDLPVVLPGRGDADAAGLDALIRRHLALMLIATQTGDDRTVLWMARAETHRLVAAINASLRAHQLDQFGHCATCQSARCVLRAELSRALLPVREPSDDG
;
A
#
# COMPACT_ATOMS: atom_id res chain seq x y z
N MET A 1 7.51 -35.88 17.03
CA MET A 1 7.69 -34.91 15.94
C MET A 1 6.71 -33.77 16.20
N ASP A 2 7.17 -32.71 16.85
CA ASP A 2 6.35 -31.54 17.16
C ASP A 2 6.25 -30.64 15.92
N LEU A 3 5.05 -30.45 15.42
CA LEU A 3 4.74 -29.41 14.43
C LEU A 3 4.65 -28.07 15.16
N PRO A 4 5.26 -26.98 14.64
CA PRO A 4 5.12 -25.67 15.27
C PRO A 4 3.67 -25.18 15.13
N VAL A 5 3.04 -24.91 16.27
CA VAL A 5 1.76 -24.22 16.33
C VAL A 5 2.00 -22.77 15.89
N VAL A 6 1.61 -22.43 14.67
CA VAL A 6 1.52 -21.05 14.21
C VAL A 6 0.24 -20.46 14.80
N LEU A 7 0.38 -19.78 15.94
CA LEU A 7 -0.70 -18.96 16.48
C LEU A 7 -0.84 -17.71 15.60
N PRO A 8 -2.02 -17.39 15.03
CA PRO A 8 -2.23 -16.12 14.36
C PRO A 8 -2.01 -15.00 15.39
N GLY A 9 -1.00 -14.19 15.13
CA GLY A 9 -0.55 -13.16 16.06
C GLY A 9 -1.57 -12.04 16.10
N ARG A 10 -1.85 -11.54 17.30
CA ARG A 10 -2.70 -10.37 17.57
C ARG A 10 -2.39 -9.13 16.70
N GLY A 11 -1.24 -9.08 16.03
CA GLY A 11 -0.85 -8.04 15.06
C GLY A 11 -1.40 -8.20 13.64
N ASP A 12 -1.94 -9.36 13.26
CA ASP A 12 -2.47 -9.58 11.90
C ASP A 12 -3.81 -8.85 11.70
N ALA A 13 -4.63 -8.75 12.75
CA ALA A 13 -5.87 -7.97 12.74
C ALA A 13 -5.60 -6.46 12.63
N ASP A 14 -4.55 -5.97 13.30
CA ASP A 14 -4.12 -4.57 13.23
C ASP A 14 -3.54 -4.23 11.86
N ALA A 15 -2.79 -5.15 11.26
CA ALA A 15 -2.25 -5.00 9.90
C ALA A 15 -3.38 -4.93 8.85
N ALA A 16 -4.37 -5.82 8.93
CA ALA A 16 -5.53 -5.79 8.05
C ALA A 16 -6.37 -4.51 8.21
N GLY A 17 -6.53 -4.02 9.45
CA GLY A 17 -7.21 -2.76 9.75
C GLY A 17 -6.48 -1.55 9.16
N LEU A 18 -5.15 -1.50 9.33
CA LEU A 18 -4.31 -0.44 8.75
C LEU A 18 -4.38 -0.46 7.22
N ASP A 19 -4.29 -1.62 6.60
CA ASP A 19 -4.37 -1.77 5.14
C ASP A 19 -5.71 -1.28 4.60
N ALA A 20 -6.83 -1.58 5.29
CA ALA A 20 -8.16 -1.10 4.90
C ALA A 20 -8.27 0.43 4.98
N LEU A 21 -7.73 1.04 6.03
CA LEU A 21 -7.71 2.50 6.20
C LEU A 21 -6.86 3.18 5.11
N ILE A 22 -5.70 2.63 4.79
CA ILE A 22 -4.84 3.15 3.72
C ILE A 22 -5.51 3.07 2.36
N ARG A 23 -6.13 1.91 2.04
CA ARG A 23 -6.87 1.75 0.78
C ARG A 23 -7.99 2.77 0.64
N ARG A 24 -8.75 3.01 1.72
CA ARG A 24 -9.80 4.03 1.75
C ARG A 24 -9.23 5.44 1.54
N HIS A 25 -8.14 5.78 2.23
CA HIS A 25 -7.50 7.10 2.08
C HIS A 25 -6.98 7.32 0.66
N LEU A 26 -6.31 6.32 0.08
CA LEU A 26 -5.85 6.35 -1.31
C LEU A 26 -7.00 6.51 -2.31
N ALA A 27 -8.12 5.83 -2.11
CA ALA A 27 -9.29 5.98 -2.97
C ALA A 27 -9.87 7.40 -2.92
N LEU A 28 -9.98 7.98 -1.72
CA LEU A 28 -10.46 9.36 -1.54
C LEU A 28 -9.53 10.38 -2.17
N MET A 29 -8.22 10.19 -1.98
CA MET A 29 -7.18 10.98 -2.65
C MET A 29 -7.32 10.90 -4.16
N LEU A 30 -7.43 9.70 -4.73
CA LEU A 30 -7.54 9.50 -6.17
C LEU A 30 -8.76 10.23 -6.75
N ILE A 31 -9.92 10.10 -6.10
CA ILE A 31 -11.14 10.83 -6.48
C ILE A 31 -10.89 12.34 -6.44
N ALA A 32 -10.36 12.86 -5.33
CA ALA A 32 -10.11 14.29 -5.18
C ALA A 32 -9.09 14.82 -6.21
N THR A 33 -8.08 14.03 -6.57
CA THR A 33 -7.12 14.41 -7.63
C THR A 33 -7.72 14.37 -9.03
N GLN A 34 -8.73 13.52 -9.27
CA GLN A 34 -9.40 13.42 -10.57
C GLN A 34 -10.49 14.48 -10.76
N THR A 35 -11.12 14.94 -9.67
CA THR A 35 -12.25 15.88 -9.71
C THR A 35 -11.91 17.30 -9.25
N GLY A 36 -10.75 17.49 -8.61
CA GLY A 36 -10.33 18.77 -8.04
C GLY A 36 -9.69 19.69 -9.08
N ASP A 37 -9.76 21.00 -8.83
CA ASP A 37 -8.99 21.97 -9.60
C ASP A 37 -7.48 21.85 -9.30
N ASP A 38 -6.64 22.27 -10.25
CA ASP A 38 -5.18 22.15 -10.17
C ASP A 38 -4.57 22.70 -8.87
N ARG A 39 -5.14 23.79 -8.33
CA ARG A 39 -4.63 24.41 -7.10
C ARG A 39 -4.95 23.54 -5.88
N THR A 40 -6.16 23.00 -5.82
CA THR A 40 -6.57 22.05 -4.79
C THR A 40 -5.74 20.76 -4.87
N VAL A 41 -5.55 20.21 -6.06
CA VAL A 41 -4.72 19.00 -6.28
C VAL A 41 -3.27 19.24 -5.89
N LEU A 42 -2.67 20.37 -6.26
CA LEU A 42 -1.29 20.71 -5.89
C LEU A 42 -1.12 20.86 -4.37
N TRP A 43 -2.09 21.48 -3.70
CA TRP A 43 -2.07 21.58 -2.24
C TRP A 43 -2.18 20.20 -1.59
N MET A 44 -3.10 19.35 -2.06
CA MET A 44 -3.25 17.97 -1.57
C MET A 44 -1.98 17.17 -1.78
N ALA A 45 -1.36 17.25 -2.96
CA ALA A 45 -0.09 16.58 -3.24
C ALA A 45 0.98 16.96 -2.21
N ARG A 46 1.12 18.24 -1.87
CA ARG A 46 2.09 18.70 -0.85
C ARG A 46 1.74 18.25 0.57
N ALA A 47 0.46 18.35 0.94
CA ALA A 47 0.01 18.05 2.30
C ALA A 47 -0.03 16.55 2.60
N GLU A 48 -0.43 15.72 1.63
CA GLU A 48 -0.74 14.31 1.86
C GLU A 48 0.37 13.35 1.45
N THR A 49 1.31 13.74 0.57
CA THR A 49 2.41 12.85 0.14
C THR A 49 3.21 12.31 1.33
N HIS A 50 3.59 13.16 2.28
CA HIS A 50 4.35 12.70 3.45
C HIS A 50 3.55 11.73 4.32
N ARG A 51 2.24 11.97 4.48
CA ARG A 51 1.35 11.09 5.26
C ARG A 51 1.18 9.74 4.59
N LEU A 52 1.02 9.73 3.26
CA LEU A 52 0.93 8.52 2.46
C LEU A 52 2.21 7.69 2.52
N VAL A 53 3.36 8.32 2.36
CA VAL A 53 4.66 7.65 2.48
C VAL A 53 4.81 7.02 3.87
N ALA A 54 4.44 7.74 4.93
CA ALA A 54 4.50 7.21 6.30
C ALA A 54 3.57 6.00 6.50
N ALA A 55 2.33 6.08 5.99
CA ALA A 55 1.35 5.01 6.10
C ALA A 55 1.75 3.77 5.28
N ILE A 56 2.19 3.95 4.03
CA ILE A 56 2.71 2.87 3.19
C ILE A 56 3.89 2.16 3.87
N ASN A 57 4.83 2.93 4.42
CA ASN A 57 5.97 2.35 5.16
C ASN A 57 5.52 1.58 6.41
N ALA A 58 4.49 2.06 7.13
CA ALA A 58 3.94 1.34 8.26
C ALA A 58 3.31 0.00 7.84
N SER A 59 2.51 -0.02 6.78
CA SER A 59 1.97 -1.28 6.25
C SER A 59 3.05 -2.20 5.68
N LEU A 60 4.07 -1.69 4.98
CA LEU A 60 5.17 -2.52 4.51
C LEU A 60 5.98 -3.15 5.66
N ARG A 61 6.07 -2.49 6.82
CA ARG A 61 6.66 -3.07 8.03
C ARG A 61 5.80 -4.16 8.66
N ALA A 62 4.48 -4.08 8.51
CA ALA A 62 3.60 -5.17 8.90
C ALA A 62 3.80 -6.38 7.96
N HIS A 63 3.96 -6.13 6.65
CA HIS A 63 4.21 -7.14 5.61
C HIS A 63 5.71 -7.46 5.43
N GLN A 64 6.38 -7.91 6.49
CA GLN A 64 7.78 -8.33 6.39
C GLN A 64 7.93 -9.55 5.48
N LEU A 65 8.95 -9.51 4.63
CA LEU A 65 9.37 -10.64 3.81
C LEU A 65 10.49 -11.39 4.53
N ASP A 66 10.43 -12.71 4.53
CA ASP A 66 11.55 -13.53 4.95
C ASP A 66 12.66 -13.55 3.87
N GLN A 67 13.76 -14.24 4.17
CA GLN A 67 14.90 -14.40 3.26
C GLN A 67 14.56 -15.11 1.93
N PHE A 68 13.42 -15.79 1.85
CA PHE A 68 12.93 -16.48 0.66
C PHE A 68 11.84 -15.67 -0.07
N GLY A 69 11.49 -14.48 0.42
CA GLY A 69 10.46 -13.61 -0.15
C GLY A 69 9.04 -13.92 0.31
N HIS A 70 8.82 -14.81 1.28
CA HIS A 70 7.49 -15.09 1.83
C HIS A 70 7.06 -13.96 2.76
N CYS A 71 5.81 -13.53 2.61
CA CYS A 71 5.21 -12.55 3.47
C CYS A 71 4.48 -13.24 4.62
N ALA A 72 4.88 -12.94 5.86
CA ALA A 72 4.27 -13.51 7.06
C ALA A 72 2.77 -13.15 7.17
N THR A 73 2.40 -11.90 6.87
CA THR A 73 1.01 -11.42 6.93
C THR A 73 0.14 -11.99 5.81
N CYS A 74 0.66 -12.09 4.59
CA CYS A 74 -0.09 -12.67 3.47
C CYS A 74 -0.07 -14.21 3.48
N GLN A 75 0.77 -14.83 4.33
CA GLN A 75 1.00 -16.29 4.41
C GLN A 75 1.27 -16.91 3.02
N SER A 76 2.03 -16.20 2.19
CA SER A 76 2.25 -16.54 0.78
C SER A 76 3.64 -16.12 0.32
N ALA A 77 4.17 -16.79 -0.70
CA ALA A 77 5.39 -16.41 -1.42
C ALA A 77 5.26 -15.05 -2.15
N ARG A 78 4.05 -14.47 -2.16
CA ARG A 78 3.78 -13.15 -2.73
C ARG A 78 3.12 -12.25 -1.69
N CYS A 79 3.66 -11.04 -1.53
CA CYS A 79 3.01 -9.98 -0.76
C CYS A 79 2.03 -9.21 -1.66
N VAL A 80 0.73 -9.34 -1.38
CA VAL A 80 -0.33 -8.65 -2.15
C VAL A 80 -0.16 -7.13 -2.07
N LEU A 81 0.10 -6.59 -0.88
CA LEU A 81 0.30 -5.15 -0.68
C LEU A 81 1.43 -4.60 -1.54
N ARG A 82 2.61 -5.25 -1.52
CA ARG A 82 3.75 -4.84 -2.34
C ARG A 82 3.43 -4.90 -3.83
N ALA A 83 2.72 -5.93 -4.29
CA ALA A 83 2.31 -6.04 -5.69
C ALA A 83 1.37 -4.90 -6.11
N GLU A 84 0.36 -4.58 -5.30
CA GLU A 84 -0.56 -3.48 -5.59
C GLU A 84 0.14 -2.12 -5.53
N LEU A 85 1.02 -1.89 -4.56
CA LEU A 85 1.83 -0.66 -4.50
C LEU A 85 2.74 -0.52 -5.73
N SER A 86 3.42 -1.61 -6.14
CA SER A 86 4.23 -1.58 -7.35
C SER A 86 3.39 -1.23 -8.57
N ARG A 87 2.16 -1.75 -8.70
CA ARG A 87 1.25 -1.38 -9.81
C ARG A 87 0.79 0.07 -9.74
N ALA A 88 0.43 0.56 -8.55
CA ALA A 88 -0.03 1.93 -8.35
C ALA A 88 1.06 2.97 -8.54
N LEU A 89 2.32 2.60 -8.27
CA LEU A 89 3.51 3.45 -8.42
C LEU A 89 4.25 3.22 -9.74
N LEU A 90 3.77 2.33 -10.62
CA LEU A 90 4.27 2.30 -11.99
C LEU A 90 4.08 3.71 -12.55
N PRO A 91 5.09 4.28 -13.23
CA PRO A 91 4.98 5.61 -13.78
C PRO A 91 3.69 5.67 -14.61
N VAL A 92 2.90 6.72 -14.38
CA VAL A 92 1.83 7.10 -15.32
C VAL A 92 2.53 7.12 -16.66
N ARG A 93 2.23 6.14 -17.52
CA ARG A 93 2.77 6.14 -18.87
C ARG A 93 2.36 7.48 -19.45
N GLU A 94 3.33 8.31 -19.82
CA GLU A 94 3.02 9.41 -20.72
C GLU A 94 2.28 8.77 -21.91
N PRO A 95 1.13 9.33 -22.33
CA PRO A 95 0.49 8.83 -23.53
C PRO A 95 1.56 8.80 -24.61
N SER A 96 1.79 7.63 -25.21
CA SER A 96 2.76 7.55 -26.28
C SER A 96 2.30 8.52 -27.36
N ASP A 97 3.18 9.45 -27.72
CA ASP A 97 3.03 10.37 -28.84
C ASP A 97 3.21 9.54 -30.14
N ASP A 98 2.40 8.50 -30.30
CA ASP A 98 2.30 7.73 -31.53
C ASP A 98 1.30 8.49 -32.42
N GLY A 99 1.85 9.48 -33.13
CA GLY A 99 1.18 10.21 -34.21
C GLY A 99 0.91 9.35 -35.44
#